data_AF-A0A524CD67-F1
#
_entry.id   AF-A0A524CD67-F1
#
_cell.length_a   1.000
_cell.length_b   1.000
_cell.length_c   1.000
_cell.angle_alpha   90.00
_cell.angle_beta   90.00
_cell.angle_gamma   90.00
#
_symmetry.space_group_name_H-M   'P 1'
#
loop_
_entity.id
_entity.type
_entity.pdbx_description
1 polymer ?
#
loop_
_entity_poly.entity_id
_entity_poly.type
_entity_poly.pdbx_seq_one_letter_code
_entity_poly.pdbx_strand_id
1 'polypeptide(L)'
;MQLLLDGFAWLIIFAALGFQFVWMFIIRKARDDYVRDITHFREPSGSLSRYYGWRVESVGRAASESLVVNLLAIMAVVIYAIVVGSIDVIVQLFPLIILIGVVAIVGAILVARRVKNLIEARKAVEQRLEEAEYLVEGARNIIDDLLTSDSDSKGRVWFALFQIAQRQDKMGWSVRDTILEKEDEITEQSAGKEGELDTIDEGPGIET
;
A
#
# COMPACT_ATOMS: atom_id res chain seq x y z
N MET A 1 11.49 -5.33 45.37
CA MET A 1 12.37 -5.22 44.18
C MET A 1 11.80 -6.00 43.00
N GLN A 2 11.40 -7.27 43.15
CA GLN A 2 10.68 -8.04 42.11
C GLN A 2 9.42 -7.34 41.57
N LEU A 3 8.53 -6.82 42.43
CA LEU A 3 7.33 -6.07 41.98
C LEU A 3 7.63 -4.83 41.12
N LEU A 4 8.77 -4.16 41.34
CA LEU A 4 9.21 -3.02 40.53
C LEU A 4 9.81 -3.47 39.20
N LEU A 5 10.54 -4.58 39.20
CA LEU A 5 11.10 -5.20 37.99
C LEU A 5 9.99 -5.76 37.09
N ASP A 6 8.99 -6.42 37.66
CA ASP A 6 7.82 -6.93 36.95
C ASP A 6 7.01 -5.78 36.33
N GLY A 7 6.82 -4.68 37.06
CA GLY A 7 6.17 -3.47 36.54
C GLY A 7 6.95 -2.82 35.39
N PHE A 8 8.27 -2.82 35.46
CA PHE A 8 9.14 -2.27 34.40
C PHE A 8 9.13 -3.15 33.14
N ALA A 9 9.11 -4.48 33.30
CA ALA A 9 8.98 -5.44 32.20
C ALA A 9 7.69 -5.19 31.40
N TRP A 10 6.56 -5.06 32.10
CA TRP A 10 5.27 -4.75 31.48
C TRP A 10 5.30 -3.41 30.76
N LEU A 11 5.88 -2.37 31.37
CA LEU A 11 6.01 -1.05 30.74
C LEU A 11 6.74 -1.12 29.40
N ILE A 12 7.81 -1.92 29.30
CA ILE A 12 8.56 -2.09 28.05
C ILE A 12 7.80 -2.90 27.01
N ILE A 13 7.11 -3.96 27.43
CA ILE A 13 6.24 -4.72 26.52
C ILE A 13 5.15 -3.80 25.94
N PHE A 14 4.48 -3.01 26.79
CA PHE A 14 3.47 -2.05 26.34
C PHE A 14 4.07 -0.95 25.46
N ALA A 15 5.26 -0.44 25.78
CA ALA A 15 5.95 0.54 24.95
C ALA A 15 6.33 -0.03 23.57
N ALA A 16 6.83 -1.27 23.51
CA ALA A 16 7.18 -1.94 22.27
C ALA A 16 5.94 -2.22 21.40
N LEU A 17 4.87 -2.73 21.99
CA LEU A 17 3.58 -2.94 21.31
C LEU A 17 2.97 -1.62 20.85
N GLY A 18 3.01 -0.58 21.69
CA GLY A 18 2.54 0.76 21.36
C GLY A 18 3.33 1.35 20.19
N PHE A 19 4.66 1.21 20.20
CA PHE A 19 5.51 1.62 19.09
C PHE A 19 5.18 0.86 17.80
N GLN A 20 5.00 -0.47 17.86
CA GLN A 20 4.58 -1.27 16.70
C GLN A 20 3.22 -0.82 16.15
N PHE A 21 2.26 -0.54 17.04
CA PHE A 21 0.94 -0.07 16.65
C PHE A 21 1.01 1.30 15.97
N VAL A 22 1.72 2.26 16.57
CA VAL A 22 1.93 3.60 16.00
C VAL A 22 2.64 3.49 14.65
N TRP A 23 3.64 2.62 14.53
CA TRP A 23 4.37 2.40 13.29
C TRP A 23 3.47 1.84 12.18
N MET A 24 2.67 0.82 12.47
CA MET A 24 1.69 0.29 11.53
C MET A 24 0.66 1.33 11.10
N PHE A 25 0.21 2.17 12.05
CA PHE A 25 -0.71 3.26 11.77
C PHE A 25 -0.10 4.31 10.84
N ILE A 26 1.15 4.72 11.09
CA ILE A 26 1.89 5.65 10.23
C ILE A 26 2.04 5.08 8.82
N ILE A 27 2.44 3.81 8.68
CA ILE A 27 2.57 3.16 7.36
C ILE A 27 1.23 3.12 6.63
N ARG A 28 0.14 2.80 7.32
CA ARG A 28 -1.19 2.77 6.72
C ARG A 28 -1.60 4.16 6.22
N LYS A 29 -1.45 5.17 7.07
CA LYS A 29 -1.74 6.57 6.70
C LYS A 29 -0.88 7.03 5.53
N ALA A 30 0.41 6.70 5.54
CA ALA A 30 1.35 7.05 4.48
C ALA A 30 0.98 6.41 3.14
N ARG A 31 0.55 5.13 3.15
CA ARG A 31 0.02 4.46 1.97
C ARG A 31 -1.24 5.17 1.46
N ASP A 32 -2.19 5.46 2.33
CA ASP A 32 -3.48 6.01 1.93
C ASP A 32 -3.30 7.45 1.37
N ASP A 33 -2.42 8.25 1.96
CA ASP A 33 -2.01 9.56 1.42
C ASP A 33 -1.32 9.44 0.06
N TYR A 34 -0.41 8.47 -0.11
CA TYR A 34 0.25 8.22 -1.39
C TYR A 34 -0.71 7.75 -2.48
N VAL A 35 -1.57 6.78 -2.16
CA VAL A 35 -2.60 6.28 -3.09
C VAL A 35 -3.50 7.43 -3.53
N ARG A 36 -3.94 8.29 -2.60
CA ARG A 36 -4.73 9.47 -2.94
C ARG A 36 -3.98 10.42 -3.88
N ASP A 37 -2.71 10.68 -3.66
CA ASP A 37 -1.92 11.56 -4.54
C ASP A 37 -1.82 10.98 -5.95
N ILE A 38 -1.50 9.68 -6.06
CA ILE A 38 -1.32 9.05 -7.37
C ILE A 38 -2.62 8.92 -8.17
N THR A 39 -3.76 8.68 -7.50
CA THR A 39 -5.06 8.56 -8.17
C THR A 39 -5.56 9.89 -8.75
N HIS A 40 -5.09 11.02 -8.22
CA HIS A 40 -5.41 12.35 -8.75
C HIS A 40 -4.35 12.88 -9.73
N PHE A 41 -3.46 12.01 -10.21
CA PHE A 41 -2.36 12.37 -11.13
C PHE A 41 -1.46 13.49 -10.58
N ARG A 42 -1.29 13.54 -9.25
CA ARG A 42 -0.40 14.50 -8.57
C ARG A 42 0.87 13.81 -8.08
N GLU A 43 1.99 14.52 -8.15
CA GLU A 43 3.21 14.05 -7.53
C GLU A 43 3.06 13.97 -5.99
N PRO A 44 3.74 13.00 -5.33
CA PRO A 44 3.72 12.84 -3.88
C PRO A 44 4.15 14.13 -3.16
N SER A 45 3.19 14.87 -2.61
CA SER A 45 3.47 16.22 -2.09
C SER A 45 3.71 16.23 -0.58
N GLY A 46 3.00 15.37 0.17
CA GLY A 46 3.13 15.26 1.63
C GLY A 46 4.35 14.43 2.06
N SER A 47 4.85 14.66 3.28
CA SER A 47 5.99 13.91 3.85
C SER A 47 5.72 12.40 3.91
N LEU A 48 4.53 12.01 4.36
CA LEU A 48 4.10 10.61 4.45
C LEU A 48 3.90 9.97 3.06
N SER A 49 3.35 10.73 2.11
CA SER A 49 3.17 10.28 0.73
C SER A 49 4.53 10.02 0.05
N ARG A 50 5.47 10.97 0.14
CA ARG A 50 6.85 10.80 -0.36
C ARG A 50 7.57 9.63 0.29
N TYR A 51 7.41 9.47 1.60
CA TYR A 51 7.98 8.35 2.34
C TYR A 51 7.49 7.01 1.79
N TYR A 52 6.18 6.87 1.60
CA TYR A 52 5.62 5.63 1.06
C TYR A 52 6.06 5.40 -0.39
N GLY A 53 6.11 6.45 -1.23
CA GLY A 53 6.66 6.40 -2.58
C GLY A 53 8.09 5.86 -2.61
N TRP A 54 8.98 6.44 -1.79
CA TRP A 54 10.36 5.97 -1.63
C TRP A 54 10.44 4.49 -1.24
N ARG A 55 9.54 4.03 -0.35
CA ARG A 55 9.48 2.64 0.13
C ARG A 55 9.08 1.66 -0.97
N VAL A 56 8.10 2.01 -1.81
CA VAL A 56 7.60 1.11 -2.87
C VAL A 56 8.45 1.11 -4.14
N GLU A 57 9.35 2.08 -4.32
CA GLU A 57 10.28 2.14 -5.45
C GLU A 57 11.30 0.99 -5.47
N SER A 58 11.68 0.45 -4.30
CA SER A 58 12.57 -0.69 -4.28
C SER A 58 12.31 -1.66 -3.13
N VAL A 59 12.42 -2.95 -3.44
CA VAL A 59 12.34 -4.04 -2.46
C VAL A 59 13.38 -3.85 -1.35
N GLY A 60 14.59 -3.39 -1.71
CA GLY A 60 15.68 -3.16 -0.78
C GLY A 60 15.34 -2.12 0.29
N ARG A 61 14.68 -1.01 -0.10
CA ARG A 61 14.25 0.04 0.85
C ARG A 61 13.17 -0.45 1.79
N ALA A 62 12.18 -1.18 1.27
CA ALA A 62 11.11 -1.75 2.09
C ALA A 62 11.64 -2.80 3.09
N ALA A 63 12.59 -3.63 2.65
CA ALA A 63 13.25 -4.61 3.51
C ALA A 63 14.14 -3.95 4.57
N SER A 64 14.96 -2.97 4.19
CA SER A 64 15.86 -2.29 5.10
C SER A 64 15.12 -1.51 6.18
N GLU A 65 14.04 -0.81 5.84
CA GLU A 65 13.21 -0.11 6.81
C GLU A 65 12.57 -1.07 7.81
N SER A 66 12.02 -2.19 7.33
CA SER A 66 11.45 -3.21 8.22
C SER A 66 12.51 -3.80 9.16
N LEU A 67 13.75 -3.98 8.66
CA LEU A 67 14.84 -4.51 9.46
C LEU A 67 15.30 -3.49 10.52
N VAL A 68 15.41 -2.20 10.17
CA VAL A 68 15.78 -1.12 11.09
C VAL A 68 14.78 -1.00 12.25
N VAL A 69 13.49 -1.01 11.96
CA VAL A 69 12.43 -0.94 12.98
C VAL A 69 12.52 -2.12 13.94
N ASN A 70 12.78 -3.32 13.42
CA ASN A 70 12.95 -4.51 14.24
C ASN A 70 14.24 -4.48 15.07
N LEU A 71 15.36 -3.99 14.51
CA LEU A 71 16.60 -3.80 15.26
C LEU A 71 16.43 -2.82 16.41
N LEU A 72 15.67 -1.73 16.22
CA LEU A 72 15.35 -0.79 17.29
C LEU A 72 14.55 -1.46 18.41
N ALA A 73 13.58 -2.31 18.06
CA ALA A 73 12.82 -3.07 19.05
C ALA A 73 13.70 -4.05 19.84
N ILE A 74 14.60 -4.77 19.16
CA ILE A 74 15.56 -5.67 19.82
C ILE A 74 16.52 -4.88 20.72
N MET A 75 17.04 -3.74 20.25
CA MET A 75 17.90 -2.87 21.07
C MET A 75 17.19 -2.41 22.33
N ALA A 76 15.90 -2.04 22.26
CA ALA A 76 15.14 -1.65 23.44
C ALA A 76 15.06 -2.78 24.48
N VAL A 77 14.87 -4.02 24.05
CA VAL A 77 14.87 -5.21 24.93
C VAL A 77 16.26 -5.46 25.53
N VAL A 78 17.33 -5.31 24.75
CA VAL A 78 18.71 -5.49 25.24
C VAL A 78 19.07 -4.42 26.26
N ILE A 79 18.74 -3.15 25.99
CA ILE A 79 18.96 -2.04 26.93
C ILE A 79 18.25 -2.32 28.25
N TYR A 80 17.00 -2.79 28.20
CA TYR A 80 16.27 -3.19 29.40
C TYR A 80 17.02 -4.27 30.20
N ALA A 81 17.46 -5.33 29.52
CA ALA A 81 18.12 -6.43 30.18
C ALA A 81 19.45 -6.02 30.85
N ILE A 82 20.18 -5.06 30.26
CA ILE A 82 21.36 -4.44 30.86
C ILE A 82 20.98 -3.62 32.11
N VAL A 83 19.91 -2.81 32.04
CA VAL A 83 19.46 -1.97 33.17
C VAL A 83 18.99 -2.81 34.36
N VAL A 84 18.37 -3.96 34.11
CA VAL A 84 17.94 -4.90 35.16
C VAL A 84 19.13 -5.67 35.78
N GLY A 85 20.32 -5.56 35.18
CA GLY A 85 21.58 -5.89 35.85
C GLY A 85 21.84 -7.37 36.09
N SER A 86 21.17 -8.28 35.37
CA SER A 86 21.43 -9.72 35.49
C SER A 86 21.59 -10.36 34.11
N ILE A 87 22.80 -10.89 33.87
CA ILE A 87 23.10 -11.73 32.68
C ILE A 87 22.13 -12.92 32.63
N ASP A 88 21.70 -13.42 33.78
CA ASP A 88 20.70 -14.49 33.88
C ASP A 88 19.36 -14.12 33.24
N VAL A 89 18.92 -12.86 33.33
CA VAL A 89 17.69 -12.39 32.67
C VAL A 89 17.86 -12.36 31.16
N ILE A 90 19.04 -12.00 30.65
CA ILE A 90 19.34 -12.08 29.21
C ILE A 90 19.27 -13.53 28.73
N VAL A 91 19.86 -14.47 29.47
CA VAL A 91 19.84 -15.90 29.13
C VAL A 91 18.42 -16.47 29.16
N GLN A 92 17.62 -16.10 30.16
CA GLN A 92 16.22 -16.52 30.25
C GLN A 92 15.35 -15.92 29.13
N LEU A 93 15.62 -14.67 28.72
CA LEU A 93 14.90 -14.00 27.63
C LEU A 93 15.45 -14.35 26.24
N PHE A 94 16.58 -15.06 26.15
CA PHE A 94 17.22 -15.38 24.87
C PHE A 94 16.30 -16.12 23.88
N PRO A 95 15.51 -17.13 24.28
CA PRO A 95 14.55 -17.77 23.38
C PRO A 95 13.48 -16.79 22.86
N LEU A 96 13.04 -15.85 23.71
CA LEU A 96 12.07 -14.82 23.34
C LEU A 96 12.69 -13.82 22.34
N ILE A 97 13.95 -13.41 22.57
CA ILE A 97 14.68 -12.52 21.65
C ILE A 97 14.85 -13.19 20.28
N ILE A 98 15.19 -14.48 20.24
CA ILE A 98 15.25 -15.24 18.99
C ILE A 98 13.88 -15.27 18.31
N LEU A 99 12.81 -15.58 19.05
CA LEU A 99 11.45 -15.62 18.50
C LEU A 99 11.06 -14.26 17.89
N ILE A 100 11.31 -13.15 18.60
CA ILE A 100 11.09 -11.79 18.10
C ILE A 100 11.91 -11.55 16.84
N GLY A 101 13.18 -11.97 16.82
CA GLY A 101 14.05 -11.88 15.65
C GLY A 101 13.52 -12.65 14.43
N VAL A 102 13.03 -13.89 14.63
CA VAL A 102 12.43 -14.70 13.56
C VAL A 102 11.15 -14.04 13.02
N VAL A 103 10.25 -13.62 13.90
CA VAL A 103 9.00 -12.93 13.50
C VAL A 103 9.32 -11.63 12.75
N ALA A 104 10.32 -10.88 13.22
CA ALA A 104 10.83 -9.68 12.56
C ALA A 104 11.33 -9.96 11.14
N ILE A 105 12.13 -11.00 10.95
CA ILE A 105 12.65 -11.40 9.63
C ILE A 105 11.50 -11.84 8.72
N VAL A 106 10.58 -12.66 9.22
CA VAL A 106 9.40 -13.08 8.45
C VAL A 106 8.57 -11.88 8.03
N GLY A 107 8.32 -10.92 8.94
CA GLY A 107 7.63 -9.68 8.63
C GLY A 107 8.32 -8.86 7.53
N ALA A 108 9.64 -8.71 7.62
CA ALA A 108 10.44 -8.03 6.59
C ALA A 108 10.35 -8.73 5.23
N ILE A 109 10.40 -10.07 5.21
CA ILE A 109 10.24 -10.87 3.98
C ILE A 109 8.85 -10.68 3.38
N LEU A 110 7.79 -10.69 4.19
CA LEU A 110 6.42 -10.49 3.71
C LEU A 110 6.24 -9.11 3.08
N VAL A 111 6.76 -8.06 3.72
CA VAL A 111 6.78 -6.70 3.19
C VAL A 111 7.56 -6.63 1.88
N ALA A 112 8.76 -7.20 1.85
CA ALA A 112 9.61 -7.22 0.66
C ALA A 112 8.94 -7.93 -0.51
N ARG A 113 8.30 -9.08 -0.26
CA ARG A 113 7.51 -9.82 -1.26
C ARG A 113 6.34 -8.99 -1.77
N ARG A 114 5.62 -8.27 -0.89
CA ARG A 114 4.52 -7.40 -1.31
C ARG A 114 5.00 -6.30 -2.26
N VAL A 115 6.11 -5.64 -1.92
CA VAL A 115 6.70 -4.59 -2.78
C VAL A 115 7.24 -5.18 -4.08
N LYS A 116 7.87 -6.36 -4.03
CA LYS A 116 8.30 -7.09 -5.22
C LYS A 116 7.13 -7.35 -6.18
N ASN A 117 6.01 -7.84 -5.66
CA ASN A 117 4.81 -8.11 -6.47
C ASN A 117 4.23 -6.82 -7.10
N LEU A 118 4.34 -5.66 -6.43
CA LEU A 118 3.93 -4.37 -7.01
C LEU A 118 4.85 -3.96 -8.16
N ILE A 119 6.17 -4.12 -7.98
CA ILE A 119 7.16 -3.81 -9.01
C ILE A 119 7.00 -4.75 -10.22
N GLU A 120 6.78 -6.04 -9.99
CA GLU A 120 6.53 -7.01 -11.06
C GLU A 120 5.24 -6.68 -11.83
N ALA A 121 4.16 -6.33 -11.13
CA ALA A 121 2.93 -5.88 -11.78
C ALA A 121 3.17 -4.63 -12.64
N ARG A 122 3.93 -3.65 -12.12
CA ARG A 122 4.30 -2.46 -12.88
C ARG A 122 5.09 -2.81 -14.14
N LYS A 123 6.12 -3.63 -14.03
CA LYS A 123 6.92 -4.06 -15.18
C LYS A 123 6.09 -4.80 -16.22
N ALA A 124 5.16 -5.65 -15.78
CA ALA A 124 4.27 -6.36 -16.69
C ALA A 124 3.33 -5.41 -17.45
N VAL A 125 2.82 -4.37 -16.80
CA VAL A 125 2.01 -3.33 -17.45
C VAL A 125 2.87 -2.50 -18.41
N GLU A 126 4.05 -2.05 -17.98
CA GLU A 126 4.99 -1.31 -18.83
C GLU A 126 5.35 -2.13 -20.08
N GLN A 127 5.68 -3.41 -19.94
CA GLN A 127 5.98 -4.29 -21.07
C GLN A 127 4.79 -4.45 -22.03
N ARG A 128 3.57 -4.66 -21.52
CA ARG A 128 2.36 -4.75 -22.36
C ARG A 128 2.10 -3.46 -23.14
N LEU A 129 2.42 -2.30 -22.55
CA LEU A 129 2.29 -1.01 -23.22
C LEU A 129 3.39 -0.80 -24.26
N GLU A 130 4.63 -1.21 -23.99
CA GLU A 130 5.74 -1.13 -24.94
C GLU A 130 5.53 -2.03 -26.17
N GLU A 131 4.90 -3.19 -25.99
CA GLU A 131 4.57 -4.13 -27.07
C GLU A 131 3.35 -3.69 -27.90
N ALA A 132 2.56 -2.72 -27.44
CA ALA A 132 1.39 -2.24 -28.15
C ALA A 132 1.80 -1.32 -29.32
N GLU A 133 1.17 -1.51 -30.48
CA GLU A 133 1.36 -0.64 -31.66
C GLU A 133 0.94 0.81 -31.34
N TYR A 134 -0.15 0.97 -30.59
CA TYR A 134 -0.65 2.26 -30.10
C TYR A 134 -0.80 2.23 -28.57
N LEU A 135 -0.09 3.13 -27.89
CA LEU A 135 -0.04 3.20 -26.42
C LEU A 135 -1.42 3.40 -25.77
N VAL A 136 -2.26 4.23 -26.39
CA VAL A 136 -3.63 4.53 -25.91
C VAL A 136 -4.52 3.28 -26.00
N GLU A 137 -4.46 2.55 -27.11
CA GLU A 137 -5.23 1.32 -27.29
C GLU A 137 -4.75 0.21 -26.34
N GLY A 138 -3.42 0.10 -26.15
CA GLY A 138 -2.84 -0.79 -25.16
C GLY A 138 -3.31 -0.48 -23.74
N ALA A 139 -3.33 0.80 -23.35
CA ALA A 139 -3.83 1.24 -22.05
C ALA A 139 -5.33 0.94 -21.90
N ARG A 140 -6.13 1.19 -22.94
CA ARG A 140 -7.58 0.96 -22.97
C ARG A 140 -7.89 -0.52 -22.74
N ASN A 141 -7.21 -1.41 -23.47
CA ASN A 141 -7.38 -2.86 -23.32
C ASN A 141 -7.04 -3.33 -21.89
N ILE A 142 -5.97 -2.81 -21.29
CA ILE A 142 -5.60 -3.16 -19.91
C ILE A 142 -6.68 -2.68 -18.91
N ILE A 143 -7.25 -1.48 -19.11
CA ILE A 143 -8.31 -0.95 -18.25
C ILE A 143 -9.60 -1.76 -18.41
N ASP A 144 -9.98 -2.09 -19.65
CA ASP A 144 -11.18 -2.88 -19.94
C ASP A 144 -11.05 -4.32 -19.36
N ASP A 145 -9.87 -4.94 -19.45
CA ASP A 145 -9.54 -6.20 -18.77
C ASP A 145 -9.73 -6.09 -17.24
N LEU A 146 -9.35 -4.94 -16.64
CA LEU A 146 -9.45 -4.72 -15.20
C LEU A 146 -10.89 -4.48 -14.73
N LEU A 147 -11.70 -3.80 -15.53
CA LEU A 147 -13.10 -3.57 -15.22
C LEU A 147 -13.88 -4.89 -15.23
N THR A 148 -13.55 -5.80 -16.15
CA THR A 148 -14.25 -7.08 -16.36
C THR A 148 -13.72 -8.26 -15.55
N SER A 149 -12.46 -8.23 -15.09
CA SER A 149 -11.91 -9.28 -14.20
C SER A 149 -12.66 -9.35 -12.85
N ASP A 150 -12.55 -10.41 -12.06
CA ASP A 150 -13.23 -10.53 -10.75
C ASP A 150 -12.23 -10.73 -9.58
N SER A 151 -10.97 -10.30 -9.76
CA SER A 151 -9.86 -10.75 -8.92
C SER A 151 -9.18 -9.69 -8.04
N ASP A 152 -8.59 -10.17 -6.94
CA ASP A 152 -7.69 -9.47 -5.99
C ASP A 152 -6.40 -8.91 -6.66
N SER A 153 -6.15 -9.25 -7.93
CA SER A 153 -5.03 -8.71 -8.71
C SER A 153 -5.27 -7.28 -9.22
N LYS A 154 -6.55 -6.84 -9.30
CA LYS A 154 -6.93 -5.53 -9.84
C LYS A 154 -6.21 -4.37 -9.18
N GLY A 155 -6.16 -4.36 -7.84
CA GLY A 155 -5.55 -3.26 -7.09
C GLY A 155 -4.08 -3.03 -7.42
N ARG A 156 -3.34 -4.08 -7.78
CA ARG A 156 -1.91 -3.98 -8.13
C ARG A 156 -1.71 -3.41 -9.53
N VAL A 157 -2.55 -3.81 -10.48
CA VAL A 157 -2.49 -3.30 -11.86
C VAL A 157 -2.98 -1.86 -11.91
N TRP A 158 -4.05 -1.52 -11.17
CA TRP A 158 -4.47 -0.13 -11.00
C TRP A 158 -3.36 0.73 -10.39
N PHE A 159 -2.72 0.25 -9.32
CA PHE A 159 -1.58 0.93 -8.72
C PHE A 159 -0.45 1.16 -9.72
N ALA A 160 -0.15 0.15 -10.55
CA ALA A 160 0.84 0.28 -11.63
C ALA A 160 0.44 1.32 -12.67
N LEU A 161 -0.81 1.29 -13.16
CA LEU A 161 -1.32 2.27 -14.13
C LEU A 161 -1.22 3.69 -13.59
N PHE A 162 -1.64 3.93 -12.33
CA PHE A 162 -1.50 5.25 -11.70
C PHE A 162 -0.04 5.67 -11.54
N GLN A 163 0.88 4.76 -11.22
CA GLN A 163 2.31 5.10 -11.20
C GLN A 163 2.87 5.43 -12.58
N ILE A 164 2.42 4.74 -13.63
CA ILE A 164 2.86 5.00 -15.01
C ILE A 164 2.29 6.34 -15.49
N ALA A 165 1.02 6.64 -15.19
CA ALA A 165 0.36 7.89 -15.53
C ALA A 165 1.02 9.15 -14.94
N GLN A 166 1.85 8.98 -13.91
CA GLN A 166 2.63 10.05 -13.29
C GLN A 166 3.92 10.39 -14.04
N ARG A 167 4.34 9.54 -15.00
CA ARG A 167 5.54 9.78 -15.81
C ARG A 167 5.29 10.91 -16.79
N GLN A 168 6.27 11.78 -16.97
CA GLN A 168 6.21 12.92 -17.90
C GLN A 168 6.56 12.51 -19.36
N ASP A 169 6.42 11.23 -19.70
CA ASP A 169 6.72 10.69 -21.03
C ASP A 169 5.45 10.32 -21.80
N LYS A 170 5.60 9.97 -23.08
CA LYS A 170 4.47 9.63 -23.97
C LYS A 170 3.58 8.52 -23.40
N MET A 171 4.18 7.56 -22.69
CA MET A 171 3.44 6.46 -22.08
C MET A 171 2.61 6.95 -20.90
N GLY A 172 3.18 7.77 -20.02
CA GLY A 172 2.46 8.35 -18.90
C GLY A 172 1.27 9.21 -19.34
N TRP A 173 1.47 10.08 -20.34
CA TRP A 173 0.37 10.88 -20.91
C TRP A 173 -0.71 9.99 -21.53
N SER A 174 -0.34 8.99 -22.35
CA SER A 174 -1.31 8.09 -22.98
C SER A 174 -2.15 7.34 -21.95
N VAL A 175 -1.51 6.78 -20.91
CA VAL A 175 -2.22 6.05 -19.84
C VAL A 175 -3.13 6.99 -19.05
N ARG A 176 -2.66 8.20 -18.72
CA ARG A 176 -3.45 9.19 -17.99
C ARG A 176 -4.72 9.58 -18.76
N ASP A 177 -4.57 9.89 -20.05
CA ASP A 177 -5.69 10.31 -20.88
C ASP A 177 -6.72 9.20 -21.01
N THR A 178 -6.29 7.94 -21.19
CA THR A 178 -7.20 6.79 -21.25
C THR A 178 -7.92 6.55 -19.93
N ILE A 179 -7.28 6.76 -18.78
CA ILE A 179 -7.96 6.62 -17.48
C ILE A 179 -9.06 7.68 -17.33
N LEU A 180 -8.76 8.93 -17.68
CA LEU A 180 -9.74 10.04 -17.62
C LEU A 180 -10.91 9.81 -18.58
N GLU A 181 -10.64 9.41 -19.82
CA GLU A 181 -11.67 9.04 -20.81
C GLU A 181 -12.59 7.94 -20.28
N LYS A 182 -12.01 6.92 -19.63
CA LYS A 182 -12.78 5.81 -19.04
C LYS A 182 -13.60 6.23 -17.82
N GLU A 183 -13.09 7.15 -17.01
CA GLU A 183 -13.82 7.73 -15.88
C GLU A 183 -15.05 8.52 -16.36
N ASP A 184 -14.90 9.30 -17.43
CA ASP A 184 -15.99 10.04 -18.07
C ASP A 184 -17.02 9.07 -18.69
N GLU A 185 -16.58 8.05 -19.45
CA GLU A 185 -17.46 7.01 -20.02
C GLU A 185 -18.34 6.33 -18.94
N ILE A 186 -17.77 6.01 -17.79
CA ILE A 186 -18.49 5.35 -16.67
C ILE A 186 -19.47 6.32 -16.00
N THR A 187 -19.07 7.58 -15.85
CA THR A 187 -19.90 8.62 -15.24
C THR A 187 -21.12 8.93 -16.10
N GLU A 188 -20.93 9.06 -17.42
CA GLU A 188 -22.01 9.27 -18.38
C GLU A 188 -22.98 8.08 -18.45
N GLN A 189 -22.49 6.84 -18.46
CA GLN A 189 -23.34 5.65 -18.41
C GLN A 189 -24.16 5.54 -17.12
N SER A 190 -23.62 6.04 -16.01
CA SER A 190 -24.32 6.04 -14.72
C SER A 190 -25.39 7.14 -14.67
N ALA A 191 -25.08 8.34 -15.16
CA ALA A 191 -26.04 9.45 -15.27
C ALA A 191 -27.17 9.16 -16.27
N GLY A 192 -26.88 8.49 -17.39
CA GLY A 192 -27.88 8.08 -18.37
C GLY A 192 -28.90 7.07 -17.81
N LYS A 193 -28.46 6.16 -16.91
CA LYS A 193 -29.36 5.22 -16.23
C LYS A 193 -30.25 5.87 -15.17
N GLU A 194 -29.79 6.93 -14.53
CA GLU A 194 -30.63 7.71 -13.60
C GLU A 194 -31.67 8.57 -14.34
N GLY A 195 -31.33 9.12 -15.52
CA GLY A 195 -32.27 9.88 -16.35
C GLY A 195 -33.36 9.04 -17.06
N GLU A 196 -33.10 7.75 -17.29
CA GLU A 196 -34.06 6.82 -17.91
C GLU A 196 -35.11 6.29 -16.89
N LEU A 197 -34.88 6.45 -15.58
CA LEU A 197 -35.85 6.14 -14.53
C LEU A 197 -36.85 7.27 -14.27
N ASP A 198 -36.53 8.51 -14.66
CA ASP A 198 -37.40 9.69 -14.46
C ASP A 198 -38.35 9.95 -15.65
N THR A 199 -38.29 9.13 -16.70
CA THR A 199 -39.13 9.27 -17.91
C THR A 199 -40.14 8.13 -18.11
N ILE A 200 -40.29 7.23 -17.12
CA ILE A 200 -41.29 6.15 -17.14
C ILE A 200 -42.39 6.43 -16.09
N ASP A 201 -43.15 7.51 -16.25
CA ASP A 201 -44.56 7.56 -15.81
C ASP A 201 -45.33 8.76 -16.41
N GLU A 202 -45.51 8.76 -17.73
CA GLU A 202 -46.72 9.37 -18.31
C GLU A 202 -47.53 8.24 -18.95
N GLY A 203 -48.36 7.60 -18.13
CA GLY A 203 -49.30 6.58 -18.57
C GLY A 203 -50.25 7.11 -19.68
N PRO A 204 -50.69 6.25 -20.62
CA PRO A 204 -51.60 6.65 -21.66
C PRO A 204 -52.98 6.96 -21.08
N GLY A 205 -53.49 8.14 -21.41
CA GLY A 205 -54.71 8.72 -20.86
C GLY A 205 -55.97 7.87 -21.02
N ILE A 206 -56.91 8.08 -20.09
CA ILE A 206 -58.32 7.77 -20.27
C ILE A 206 -59.13 8.97 -19.78
N GLU A 207 -59.80 9.63 -20.72
CA GLU A 207 -60.92 10.53 -20.45
C GLU A 207 -62.11 9.70 -19.95
N THR A 208 -62.67 10.08 -18.79
CA THR A 208 -64.10 9.94 -18.44
C THR A 208 -64.48 10.96 -17.39
#